data_AF-A0A355B6F4-F1
#
_entry.id   AF-A0A355B6F4-F1
#
_cell.length_a   1.000
_cell.length_b   1.000
_cell.length_c   1.000
_cell.angle_alpha   90.00
_cell.angle_beta   90.00
_cell.angle_gamma   90.00
#
_symmetry.space_group_name_H-M   'P 1'
#
loop_
_entity.id
_entity.type
_entity.pdbx_description
1 polymer ?
#
loop_
_entity_poly.entity_id
_entity_poly.type
_entity_poly.pdbx_seq_one_letter_code
_entity_poly.pdbx_strand_id
1 'polypeptide(L)'
;MERGKPGAADPALRAAAEKAIEEIEYYQGWTSFINTLFRGVSLGSILLLMALGLAIVFGLMGVINMAHGELMMIGAYSTFVMQSFFIAYLPESMFGLYFLLALPAAFVMSALVGYLMEITIIRHLYGRPLETLLTTWGISLVLQQAVRQVFGAQNVDVRAPSWLSGGYHLMVGVQFPFNRLFIVALAIMCVTGTYIFLFRTWAGMRIRAV
;
A
#
# COMPACT_ATOMS: atom_id res chain seq x y z
N MET A 1 -63.81 16.71 -11.32
CA MET A 1 -63.15 17.55 -10.30
C MET A 1 -63.00 16.68 -9.06
N GLU A 2 -61.78 16.30 -8.69
CA GLU A 2 -61.33 16.17 -7.29
C GLU A 2 -59.86 15.73 -7.30
N ARG A 3 -59.01 16.75 -7.36
CA ARG A 3 -57.57 16.64 -7.20
C ARG A 3 -57.34 16.41 -5.71
N GLY A 4 -57.19 15.15 -5.31
CA GLY A 4 -56.89 14.75 -3.93
C GLY A 4 -55.66 15.52 -3.42
N LYS A 5 -55.86 16.28 -2.35
CA LYS A 5 -54.89 17.19 -1.74
C LYS A 5 -53.58 16.45 -1.41
N PRO A 6 -52.39 16.98 -1.77
CA PRO A 6 -51.12 16.48 -1.27
C PRO A 6 -50.96 16.98 0.17
N GLY A 7 -51.46 16.24 1.16
CA GLY A 7 -51.38 16.72 2.54
C GLY A 7 -52.18 15.93 3.55
N ALA A 8 -51.75 14.70 3.82
CA ALA A 8 -51.85 13.99 5.10
C ALA A 8 -51.56 12.51 4.81
N ALA A 9 -50.28 12.13 4.82
CA ALA A 9 -49.97 10.71 4.93
C ALA A 9 -50.66 10.19 6.20
N ASP A 10 -51.39 9.08 6.07
CA ASP A 10 -52.07 8.38 7.15
C ASP A 10 -51.09 8.26 8.35
N PRO A 11 -51.46 8.61 9.60
CA PRO A 11 -50.54 8.53 10.73
C PRO A 11 -49.86 7.15 10.86
N ALA A 12 -50.53 6.08 10.43
CA ALA A 12 -49.95 4.75 10.32
C ALA A 12 -48.85 4.66 9.24
N LEU A 13 -49.03 5.29 8.08
CA LEU A 13 -48.04 5.34 7.00
C LEU A 13 -46.82 6.18 7.41
N ARG A 14 -47.02 7.29 8.13
CA ARG A 14 -45.93 8.10 8.69
C ARG A 14 -45.11 7.33 9.73
N ALA A 15 -45.78 6.66 10.67
CA ALA A 15 -45.11 5.84 11.67
C ALA A 15 -44.37 4.63 11.05
N ALA A 16 -44.93 4.02 10.00
CA ALA A 16 -44.27 2.96 9.25
C ALA A 16 -43.04 3.47 8.46
N ALA A 17 -43.13 4.66 7.86
CA ALA A 17 -42.01 5.29 7.17
C ALA A 17 -40.89 5.69 8.15
N GLU A 18 -41.22 6.26 9.30
CA GLU A 18 -40.24 6.59 10.35
C GLU A 18 -39.51 5.35 10.87
N LYS A 19 -40.23 4.25 11.15
CA LYS A 19 -39.61 2.97 11.54
C LYS A 19 -38.70 2.41 10.46
N ALA A 20 -39.11 2.48 9.19
CA ALA A 20 -38.29 2.01 8.09
C ALA A 20 -37.01 2.86 7.93
N ILE A 21 -37.10 4.18 8.14
CA ILE A 21 -35.93 5.08 8.12
C ILE A 21 -34.99 4.74 9.27
N GLU A 22 -35.49 4.55 10.49
CA GLU A 22 -34.68 4.20 11.66
C GLU A 22 -33.93 2.87 11.46
N GLU A 23 -34.59 1.86 10.88
CA GLU A 23 -33.98 0.57 10.56
C GLU A 23 -32.89 0.69 9.48
N ILE A 24 -33.12 1.53 8.46
CA ILE A 24 -32.13 1.84 7.42
C ILE A 24 -30.93 2.60 8.02
N GLU A 25 -31.16 3.62 8.85
CA GLU A 25 -30.10 4.41 9.49
C GLU A 25 -29.24 3.54 10.40
N TYR A 26 -29.85 2.64 11.18
CA TYR A 26 -29.13 1.67 12.00
C TYR A 26 -28.25 0.76 11.15
N TYR A 27 -28.81 0.20 10.07
CA TYR A 27 -28.08 -0.68 9.15
C TYR A 27 -26.93 0.05 8.43
N GLN A 28 -27.15 1.29 7.98
CA GLN A 28 -26.14 2.14 7.36
C GLN A 28 -25.03 2.54 8.34
N GLY A 29 -25.38 2.80 9.59
CA GLY A 29 -24.43 3.11 10.67
C GLY A 29 -23.46 1.94 10.88
N TRP A 30 -23.97 0.73 11.06
CA TRP A 30 -23.15 -0.47 11.22
C TRP A 30 -22.30 -0.77 9.98
N THR A 31 -22.89 -0.66 8.79
CA THR A 31 -22.18 -0.83 7.52
C THR A 31 -21.02 0.16 7.40
N SER A 32 -21.25 1.42 7.74
CA SER A 32 -20.24 2.48 7.70
C SER A 32 -19.13 2.26 8.74
N PHE A 33 -19.49 1.80 9.93
CA PHE A 33 -18.53 1.44 10.98
C PHE A 33 -17.60 0.32 10.53
N ILE A 34 -18.13 -0.78 10.00
CA ILE A 34 -17.35 -1.92 9.50
C ILE A 34 -16.43 -1.49 8.34
N ASN A 35 -16.95 -0.73 7.38
CA ASN A 35 -16.15 -0.23 6.26
C ASN A 35 -15.03 0.70 6.72
N THR A 36 -15.30 1.57 7.69
CA THR A 36 -14.32 2.50 8.25
C THR A 36 -13.22 1.76 8.99
N LEU A 37 -13.59 0.78 9.83
CA LEU A 37 -12.65 -0.07 10.53
C LEU A 37 -11.74 -0.82 9.54
N PHE A 38 -12.33 -1.42 8.50
CA PHE A 38 -11.57 -2.12 7.46
C PHE A 38 -10.63 -1.19 6.68
N ARG A 39 -11.10 0.01 6.30
CA ARG A 39 -10.25 1.03 5.66
C ARG A 39 -9.08 1.44 6.57
N GLY A 40 -9.33 1.59 7.86
CA GLY A 40 -8.31 1.85 8.88
C GLY A 40 -7.27 0.74 8.96
N VAL A 41 -7.70 -0.52 9.07
CA VAL A 41 -6.80 -1.69 9.09
C VAL A 41 -5.98 -1.78 7.80
N SER A 42 -6.61 -1.56 6.65
CA SER A 42 -5.96 -1.59 5.35
C SER A 42 -4.88 -0.51 5.22
N LEU A 43 -5.19 0.74 5.57
CA LEU A 43 -4.22 1.84 5.56
C LEU A 43 -3.11 1.61 6.59
N GLY A 44 -3.47 1.16 7.80
CA GLY A 44 -2.52 0.80 8.84
C GLY A 44 -1.56 -0.30 8.41
N SER A 45 -2.03 -1.28 7.63
CA SER A 45 -1.17 -2.36 7.09
C SER A 45 -0.13 -1.83 6.09
N ILE A 46 -0.51 -0.87 5.24
CA ILE A 46 0.43 -0.19 4.33
C ILE A 46 1.48 0.56 5.14
N LEU A 47 1.05 1.38 6.11
CA LEU A 47 1.94 2.14 6.96
C LEU A 47 2.87 1.24 7.79
N LEU A 48 2.35 0.10 8.27
CA LEU A 48 3.13 -0.90 8.98
C LEU A 48 4.20 -1.53 8.09
N LEU A 49 3.88 -1.87 6.84
CA LEU A 49 4.85 -2.40 5.88
C LEU A 49 5.95 -1.37 5.57
N MET A 50 5.57 -0.12 5.36
CA MET A 50 6.53 0.98 5.15
C MET A 50 7.43 1.17 6.38
N ALA A 51 6.85 1.21 7.58
CA ALA A 51 7.58 1.38 8.83
C ALA A 51 8.50 0.20 9.13
N LEU A 52 8.09 -1.02 8.81
CA LEU A 52 8.92 -2.23 8.97
C LEU A 52 10.19 -2.16 8.11
N GLY A 53 10.05 -1.74 6.85
CA GLY A 53 11.20 -1.54 5.95
C GLY A 53 12.17 -0.51 6.50
N LEU A 54 11.63 0.62 6.98
CA LEU A 54 12.41 1.68 7.60
C LEU A 54 13.14 1.18 8.87
N ALA A 55 12.44 0.47 9.76
CA ALA A 55 12.98 -0.06 11.01
C ALA A 55 14.14 -1.04 10.78
N ILE A 56 14.06 -1.90 9.76
CA ILE A 56 15.13 -2.85 9.43
C ILE A 56 16.38 -2.12 8.92
N VAL A 57 16.22 -1.14 8.03
CA VAL A 57 17.36 -0.37 7.47
C VAL A 57 18.07 0.41 8.57
N PHE A 58 17.30 1.14 9.39
CA PHE A 58 17.86 1.88 10.52
C PHE A 58 18.51 0.98 11.56
N GLY A 59 17.86 -0.14 11.90
CA GLY A 59 18.30 -1.04 12.96
C GLY A 59 19.65 -1.72 12.67
N LEU A 60 20.01 -1.87 11.40
CA LEU A 60 21.28 -2.50 11.00
C LEU A 60 22.41 -1.50 10.76
N MET A 61 22.13 -0.36 10.14
CA MET A 61 23.18 0.58 9.71
C MET A 61 23.49 1.67 10.75
N GLY A 62 22.57 1.97 11.67
CA GLY A 62 22.75 3.06 12.64
C GLY A 62 22.81 4.45 12.00
N VAL A 63 22.35 4.59 10.75
CA VAL A 63 22.42 5.81 9.96
C VAL A 63 21.03 6.22 9.49
N ILE A 64 20.78 7.54 9.45
CA ILE A 64 19.51 8.11 9.01
C ILE A 64 19.40 8.17 7.49
N ASN A 65 18.57 7.28 6.92
CA ASN A 65 18.28 7.24 5.48
C ASN A 65 16.93 7.90 5.18
N MET A 66 16.97 9.15 4.70
CA MET A 66 15.77 9.89 4.30
C MET A 66 15.27 9.52 2.89
N ALA A 67 16.12 8.87 2.07
CA ALA A 67 15.78 8.43 0.72
C ALA A 67 14.94 7.13 0.67
N HIS A 68 14.60 6.55 1.82
CA HIS A 68 13.81 5.32 1.90
C HIS A 68 12.49 5.41 1.12
N GLY A 69 11.81 6.57 1.17
CA GLY A 69 10.60 6.83 0.40
C GLY A 69 10.80 6.68 -1.10
N GLU A 70 11.96 7.09 -1.61
CA GLU A 70 12.28 6.98 -3.04
C GLU A 70 12.57 5.54 -3.45
N LEU A 71 13.16 4.72 -2.59
CA LEU A 71 13.34 3.30 -2.88
C LEU A 71 12.00 2.58 -2.99
N MET A 72 11.00 2.96 -2.19
CA MET A 72 9.62 2.48 -2.33
C MET A 72 8.98 3.00 -3.62
N MET A 73 9.18 4.27 -3.96
CA MET A 73 8.74 4.85 -5.22
C MET A 73 9.30 4.06 -6.42
N ILE A 74 10.60 3.75 -6.43
CA ILE A 74 11.24 2.97 -7.50
C ILE A 74 10.61 1.58 -7.64
N GLY A 75 10.26 0.92 -6.53
CA GLY A 75 9.54 -0.36 -6.55
C GLY A 75 8.15 -0.23 -7.19
N ALA A 76 7.41 0.84 -6.85
CA ALA A 76 6.11 1.13 -7.45
C ALA A 76 6.21 1.41 -8.96
N TYR A 77 7.17 2.23 -9.39
CA TYR A 77 7.41 2.50 -10.81
C TYR A 77 7.91 1.27 -11.56
N SER A 78 8.67 0.38 -10.92
CA SER A 78 9.08 -0.90 -11.52
C SER A 78 7.85 -1.78 -11.83
N THR A 79 6.84 -1.76 -10.95
CA THR A 79 5.56 -2.43 -11.20
C THR A 79 4.82 -1.81 -12.39
N PHE A 80 4.81 -0.47 -12.48
CA PHE A 80 4.22 0.24 -13.62
C PHE A 80 4.92 -0.07 -14.95
N VAL A 81 6.25 -0.07 -14.97
CA VAL A 81 7.04 -0.42 -16.15
C VAL A 81 6.78 -1.87 -16.57
N MET A 82 6.73 -2.81 -15.60
CA MET A 82 6.40 -4.20 -15.88
C MET A 82 4.99 -4.34 -16.47
N GLN A 83 4.00 -3.65 -15.89
CA GLN A 83 2.65 -3.62 -16.46
C GLN A 83 2.66 -3.07 -17.90
N SER A 84 3.32 -1.94 -18.12
CA SER A 84 3.38 -1.28 -19.44
C SER A 84 4.04 -2.19 -20.49
N PHE A 85 5.09 -2.92 -20.09
CA PHE A 85 5.73 -3.93 -20.92
C PHE A 85 4.76 -5.07 -21.29
N PHE A 86 4.02 -5.60 -20.31
CA PHE A 86 3.02 -6.64 -20.57
C PHE A 86 1.90 -6.16 -21.51
N ILE A 87 1.42 -4.93 -21.34
CA ILE A 87 0.40 -4.33 -22.22
C ILE A 87 0.92 -4.14 -23.64
N ALA A 88 2.18 -3.72 -23.79
CA ALA A 88 2.74 -3.40 -25.10
C ALA A 88 3.18 -4.63 -25.89
N TYR A 89 3.68 -5.67 -25.23
CA TYR A 89 4.37 -6.79 -25.90
C TYR A 89 3.70 -8.16 -25.72
N LEU A 90 2.78 -8.34 -24.77
CA LEU A 90 2.17 -9.64 -24.47
C LEU A 90 0.65 -9.66 -24.71
N PRO A 91 0.06 -10.83 -25.03
CA PRO A 91 -1.39 -11.00 -25.15
C PRO A 91 -2.12 -10.77 -23.83
N GLU A 92 -3.36 -10.25 -23.89
CA GLU A 92 -4.19 -9.96 -22.71
C GLU A 92 -4.42 -11.17 -21.79
N SER A 93 -4.41 -12.39 -22.33
CA SER A 93 -4.55 -13.63 -21.55
C SER A 93 -3.43 -13.82 -20.52
N MET A 94 -2.24 -13.26 -20.76
CA MET A 94 -1.09 -13.34 -19.86
C MET A 94 -0.97 -12.13 -18.92
N PHE A 95 -1.91 -11.19 -18.97
CA PHE A 95 -1.89 -10.02 -18.09
C PHE A 95 -1.94 -10.42 -16.61
N GLY A 96 -2.62 -11.51 -16.24
CA GLY A 96 -2.60 -12.00 -14.86
C GLY A 96 -1.21 -12.29 -14.28
N LEU A 97 -0.23 -12.62 -15.14
CA LEU A 97 1.15 -12.97 -14.74
C LEU A 97 2.02 -11.74 -14.47
N TYR A 98 1.67 -10.56 -14.98
CA TYR A 98 2.50 -9.35 -14.80
C TYR A 98 2.70 -9.08 -13.31
N PHE A 99 1.66 -9.25 -12.48
CA PHE A 99 1.71 -8.92 -11.05
C PHE A 99 2.68 -9.83 -10.29
N LEU A 100 2.70 -11.13 -10.62
CA LEU A 100 3.60 -12.12 -10.02
C LEU A 100 5.06 -11.85 -10.39
N LEU A 101 5.34 -11.33 -11.59
CA LEU A 101 6.67 -10.95 -12.05
C LEU A 101 7.08 -9.54 -11.60
N ALA A 102 6.11 -8.64 -11.45
CA ALA A 102 6.33 -7.28 -11.00
C ALA A 102 6.80 -7.23 -9.53
N LEU A 103 6.28 -8.13 -8.69
CA LEU A 103 6.67 -8.21 -7.29
C LEU A 103 8.19 -8.44 -7.12
N PRO A 104 8.80 -9.54 -7.64
CA PRO A 104 10.24 -9.73 -7.55
C PRO A 104 11.02 -8.67 -8.33
N ALA A 105 10.52 -8.18 -9.48
CA ALA A 105 11.17 -7.11 -10.21
C ALA A 105 11.28 -5.81 -9.39
N ALA A 106 10.23 -5.45 -8.64
CA ALA A 106 10.25 -4.29 -7.75
C ALA A 106 11.31 -4.42 -6.67
N PHE A 107 11.43 -5.59 -6.03
CA PHE A 107 12.49 -5.86 -5.05
C PHE A 107 13.88 -5.77 -5.67
N VAL A 108 14.09 -6.36 -6.85
CA VAL A 108 15.39 -6.34 -7.54
C VAL A 108 15.77 -4.91 -7.93
N MET A 109 14.85 -4.13 -8.49
CA MET A 109 15.12 -2.75 -8.90
C MET A 109 15.40 -1.84 -7.71
N SER A 110 14.59 -1.93 -6.65
CA SER A 110 14.86 -1.18 -5.42
C SER A 110 16.17 -1.59 -4.76
N ALA A 111 16.50 -2.89 -4.75
CA ALA A 111 17.77 -3.39 -4.23
C ALA A 111 18.96 -2.92 -5.07
N LEU A 112 18.84 -2.91 -6.40
CA LEU A 112 19.88 -2.43 -7.30
C LEU A 112 20.16 -0.95 -7.07
N VAL A 113 19.11 -0.11 -7.00
CA VAL A 113 19.30 1.33 -6.74
C VAL A 113 19.84 1.56 -5.34
N GLY A 114 19.32 0.86 -4.33
CA GLY A 114 19.84 0.93 -2.96
C GLY A 114 21.32 0.53 -2.88
N TYR A 115 21.71 -0.55 -3.57
CA TYR A 115 23.10 -1.00 -3.66
C TYR A 115 24.01 0.01 -4.38
N LEU A 116 23.52 0.61 -5.46
CA LEU A 116 24.24 1.68 -6.15
C LEU A 116 24.45 2.90 -5.25
N MET A 117 23.42 3.33 -4.53
CA MET A 117 23.54 4.42 -3.55
C MET A 117 24.54 4.08 -2.44
N GLU A 118 24.48 2.84 -1.95
CA GLU A 118 25.35 2.33 -0.90
C GLU A 118 26.83 2.40 -1.33
N ILE A 119 27.15 1.83 -2.49
CA ILE A 119 28.53 1.72 -2.94
C ILE A 119 29.11 3.05 -3.44
N THR A 120 28.28 3.93 -3.99
CA THR A 120 28.75 5.20 -4.56
C THR A 120 28.86 6.29 -3.51
N ILE A 121 27.89 6.39 -2.60
CA ILE A 121 27.76 7.54 -1.71
C ILE A 121 27.83 7.09 -0.25
N ILE A 122 26.85 6.31 0.22
CA ILE A 122 26.62 6.10 1.66
C ILE A 122 27.84 5.49 2.36
N ARG A 123 28.51 4.49 1.74
CA ARG A 123 29.69 3.86 2.35
C ARG A 123 30.83 4.83 2.66
N HIS A 124 30.94 5.94 1.92
CA HIS A 124 32.01 6.92 2.09
C HIS A 124 31.70 7.94 3.21
N LEU A 125 30.45 7.99 3.68
CA LEU A 125 29.98 8.91 4.71
C LEU A 125 29.73 8.23 6.06
N TYR A 126 30.10 6.96 6.18
CA TYR A 126 29.97 6.22 7.44
C TYR A 126 30.75 6.88 8.58
N GLY A 127 30.11 6.93 9.76
CA GLY A 127 30.62 7.63 10.94
C GLY A 127 30.24 9.12 11.02
N ARG A 128 29.51 9.66 10.02
CA ARG A 128 29.12 11.08 9.98
C ARG A 128 27.60 11.23 9.79
N PRO A 129 26.82 11.16 10.87
CA PRO A 129 25.35 11.06 10.78
C PRO A 129 24.68 12.28 10.13
N LEU A 130 25.16 13.50 10.42
CA LEU A 130 24.62 14.72 9.81
C LEU A 130 24.91 14.80 8.31
N GLU A 131 26.13 14.46 7.89
CA GLU A 131 26.50 14.44 6.48
C GLU A 131 25.70 13.40 5.70
N THR A 132 25.46 12.22 6.30
CA THR A 132 24.66 11.19 5.65
C THR A 132 23.18 11.59 5.55
N LEU A 133 22.63 12.23 6.58
CA LEU A 133 21.25 12.74 6.55
C LEU A 133 21.08 13.77 5.43
N LEU A 134 21.95 14.78 5.35
CA LEU A 134 21.91 15.81 4.30
C LEU A 134 22.06 15.19 2.90
N THR A 135 22.96 14.20 2.78
CA THR A 135 23.22 13.52 1.52
C THR A 135 22.05 12.65 1.07
N THR A 136 21.44 11.87 1.97
CA THR A 136 20.26 11.07 1.63
C THR A 136 19.05 11.93 1.30
N TRP A 137 18.91 13.10 1.91
CA TRP A 137 17.91 14.09 1.48
C TRP A 137 18.20 14.61 0.06
N GLY A 138 19.45 14.97 -0.25
CA GLY A 138 19.86 15.38 -1.58
C GLY A 138 19.63 14.29 -2.65
N ILE A 139 19.96 13.03 -2.33
CA ILE A 139 19.67 11.89 -3.20
C ILE A 139 18.16 11.75 -3.41
N SER A 140 17.35 11.94 -2.36
CA SER A 140 15.89 11.88 -2.48
C SER A 140 15.39 12.90 -3.50
N LEU A 141 15.86 14.15 -3.46
CA LEU A 141 15.50 15.16 -4.45
C LEU A 141 15.91 14.78 -5.87
N VAL A 142 17.13 14.26 -6.05
CA VAL A 142 17.62 13.83 -7.37
C VAL A 142 16.76 12.69 -7.92
N LEU A 143 16.44 11.69 -7.09
CA LEU A 143 15.60 10.55 -7.50
C LEU A 143 14.17 10.99 -7.83
N GLN A 144 13.57 11.86 -7.02
CA GLN A 144 12.26 12.43 -7.32
C GLN A 144 12.24 13.16 -8.67
N GLN A 145 13.26 13.98 -8.95
CA GLN A 145 13.34 14.71 -10.21
C GLN A 145 13.63 13.78 -11.40
N ALA A 146 14.50 12.78 -11.22
CA ALA A 146 14.78 11.79 -12.26
C ALA A 146 13.50 11.04 -12.66
N VAL A 147 12.72 10.57 -11.68
CA VAL A 147 11.44 9.89 -11.94
C VAL A 147 10.44 10.84 -12.59
N ARG A 148 10.31 12.09 -12.11
CA ARG A 148 9.43 13.08 -12.73
C ARG A 148 9.81 13.39 -14.18
N GLN A 149 11.10 13.40 -14.50
CA GLN A 149 11.58 13.64 -15.87
C GLN A 149 11.25 12.48 -16.81
N VAL A 150 11.33 11.23 -16.32
CA VAL A 150 11.10 10.03 -17.13
C VAL A 150 9.60 9.71 -17.28
N PHE A 151 8.83 9.80 -16.19
CA PHE A 151 7.42 9.37 -16.16
C PHE A 151 6.41 10.52 -16.16
N GLY A 152 6.88 11.76 -15.97
CA GLY A 152 6.03 12.93 -15.80
C GLY A 152 5.68 13.22 -14.34
N ALA A 153 5.05 14.37 -14.12
CA ALA A 153 4.63 14.81 -12.79
C ALA A 153 3.28 14.22 -12.33
N GLN A 154 2.54 13.56 -13.24
CA GLN A 154 1.25 12.96 -12.95
C GLN A 154 1.44 11.57 -12.32
N ASN A 155 0.52 11.21 -11.42
CA ASN A 155 0.50 9.87 -10.85
C ASN A 155 0.19 8.86 -11.96
N VAL A 156 1.03 7.83 -12.06
CA VAL A 156 0.81 6.73 -13.00
C VAL A 156 -0.05 5.64 -12.34
N ASP A 157 -1.09 5.22 -13.04
CA ASP A 157 -2.02 4.21 -12.52
C ASP A 157 -1.57 2.79 -12.88
N VAL A 158 -1.51 1.94 -11.86
CA VAL A 158 -1.29 0.50 -12.00
C VAL A 158 -2.64 -0.21 -11.92
N ARG A 159 -3.02 -0.87 -13.01
CA ARG A 159 -4.27 -1.63 -13.16
C ARG A 159 -4.11 -3.02 -12.55
N ALA A 160 -4.76 -3.27 -11.43
CA ALA A 160 -4.78 -4.59 -10.82
C ALA A 160 -5.31 -5.67 -11.80
N PRO A 161 -4.72 -6.88 -11.81
CA PRO A 161 -5.20 -7.96 -12.67
C PRO A 161 -6.61 -8.40 -12.24
N SER A 162 -7.36 -9.06 -13.13
CA SER A 162 -8.77 -9.42 -12.93
C SER A 162 -9.07 -10.19 -11.62
N TRP A 163 -8.12 -10.98 -11.11
CA TRP A 163 -8.26 -11.73 -9.87
C TRP A 163 -8.06 -10.90 -8.59
N LEU A 164 -7.39 -9.75 -8.70
CA LEU A 164 -7.23 -8.74 -7.64
C LEU A 164 -8.24 -7.59 -7.80
N SER A 165 -8.76 -7.42 -9.01
CA SER A 165 -9.79 -6.46 -9.37
C SER A 165 -11.17 -6.98 -8.99
N GLY A 166 -11.66 -6.54 -7.83
CA GLY A 166 -12.98 -6.90 -7.32
C GLY A 166 -13.02 -6.80 -5.80
N GLY A 167 -14.07 -7.37 -5.21
CA GLY A 167 -14.19 -7.46 -3.77
C GLY A 167 -15.25 -8.44 -3.34
N TYR A 168 -15.07 -8.98 -2.14
CA TYR A 168 -16.07 -9.83 -1.51
C TYR A 168 -17.19 -8.97 -0.92
N HIS A 169 -18.42 -9.20 -1.36
CA HIS A 169 -19.61 -8.54 -0.84
C HIS A 169 -20.16 -9.36 0.32
N LEU A 170 -19.87 -8.95 1.56
CA LEU A 170 -20.38 -9.63 2.76
C LEU A 170 -21.85 -9.26 3.00
N MET A 171 -22.22 -8.02 2.70
CA MET A 171 -23.57 -7.48 2.89
C MET A 171 -23.84 -6.34 1.89
N VAL A 172 -25.11 -5.95 1.73
CA VAL A 172 -25.46 -4.75 0.95
C VAL A 172 -24.79 -3.55 1.60
N GLY A 173 -23.84 -2.92 0.89
CA GLY A 173 -23.05 -1.79 1.40
C GLY A 173 -21.71 -2.14 2.06
N VAL A 174 -21.40 -3.41 2.34
CA VAL A 174 -20.07 -3.85 2.83
C VAL A 174 -19.35 -4.62 1.73
N GLN A 175 -18.34 -4.01 1.14
CA GLN A 175 -17.46 -4.63 0.15
C GLN A 175 -16.02 -4.61 0.65
N PHE A 176 -15.38 -5.78 0.67
CA PHE A 176 -13.96 -5.93 0.98
C PHE A 176 -13.15 -6.14 -0.32
N PRO A 177 -12.46 -5.11 -0.83
CA PRO A 177 -11.67 -5.24 -2.05
C PRO A 177 -10.50 -6.21 -1.88
N PHE A 178 -10.28 -7.08 -2.87
CA PHE A 178 -9.19 -8.07 -2.81
C PHE A 178 -7.82 -7.42 -2.72
N ASN A 179 -7.59 -6.29 -3.39
CA ASN A 179 -6.37 -5.48 -3.27
C ASN A 179 -6.02 -5.16 -1.81
N ARG A 180 -7.02 -4.80 -0.99
CA ARG A 180 -6.80 -4.42 0.42
C ARG A 180 -6.56 -5.65 1.28
N LEU A 181 -7.31 -6.72 1.07
CA LEU A 181 -7.11 -8.00 1.77
C LEU A 181 -5.71 -8.57 1.48
N PHE A 182 -5.25 -8.49 0.23
CA PHE A 182 -3.91 -8.91 -0.16
C PHE A 182 -2.84 -8.14 0.60
N ILE A 183 -2.95 -6.81 0.70
CA ILE A 183 -2.00 -5.98 1.44
C ILE A 183 -1.98 -6.34 2.93
N VAL A 184 -3.15 -6.55 3.55
CA VAL A 184 -3.25 -6.98 4.96
C VAL A 184 -2.57 -8.33 5.16
N ALA A 185 -2.84 -9.30 4.28
CA ALA A 185 -2.21 -10.62 4.33
C ALA A 185 -0.68 -10.53 4.15
N LEU A 186 -0.22 -9.69 3.22
CA LEU A 186 1.21 -9.43 3.00
C LEU A 186 1.85 -8.78 4.24
N ALA A 187 1.17 -7.83 4.88
CA ALA A 187 1.64 -7.21 6.12
C ALA A 187 1.82 -8.23 7.25
N ILE A 188 0.81 -9.08 7.48
CA ILE A 188 0.88 -10.16 8.48
C ILE A 188 2.03 -11.12 8.16
N MET A 189 2.17 -11.51 6.89
CA MET A 189 3.24 -12.39 6.43
C MET A 189 4.62 -11.78 6.67
N CYS A 190 4.83 -10.51 6.30
CA CYS A 190 6.10 -9.81 6.50
C CYS A 190 6.43 -9.65 7.98
N VAL A 191 5.49 -9.21 8.82
CA VAL A 191 5.72 -9.06 10.27
C VAL A 191 6.06 -10.40 10.90
N THR A 192 5.29 -11.43 10.59
CA THR A 192 5.51 -12.77 11.12
C THR A 192 6.83 -13.35 10.61
N GLY A 193 7.14 -13.13 9.34
CA GLY A 193 8.40 -13.53 8.71
C GLY A 193 9.60 -12.85 9.38
N THR A 194 9.57 -11.53 9.56
CA THR A 194 10.61 -10.78 10.27
C THR A 194 10.72 -11.21 11.74
N TYR A 195 9.60 -11.44 12.43
CA TYR A 195 9.60 -11.96 13.79
C TYR A 195 10.30 -13.33 13.86
N ILE A 196 9.90 -14.29 13.02
CA ILE A 196 10.54 -15.61 12.99
C ILE A 196 12.00 -15.49 12.61
N PHE A 197 12.35 -14.63 11.64
CA PHE A 197 13.72 -14.39 11.24
C PHE A 197 14.58 -13.90 12.40
N LEU A 198 14.16 -12.84 13.10
CA LEU A 198 14.93 -12.26 14.20
C LEU A 198 14.96 -13.16 15.44
N PHE A 199 13.82 -13.75 15.80
CA PHE A 199 13.68 -14.48 17.06
C PHE A 199 14.04 -15.96 16.98
N ARG A 200 13.90 -16.59 15.81
CA ARG A 200 14.03 -18.05 15.65
C ARG A 200 15.21 -18.48 14.78
N THR A 201 15.82 -17.60 13.99
CA THR A 201 16.97 -17.98 13.15
C THR A 201 18.31 -17.69 13.80
N TRP A 202 19.32 -18.42 13.36
CA TRP A 202 20.70 -18.31 13.84
C TRP A 202 21.31 -16.95 13.52
N ALA A 203 20.98 -16.39 12.35
CA ALA A 203 21.38 -15.04 11.96
C ALA A 203 20.75 -13.98 12.88
N GLY A 204 19.46 -14.12 13.21
CA GLY A 204 18.75 -13.22 14.12
C GLY A 204 19.27 -13.24 15.56
N MET A 205 19.75 -14.39 16.05
CA MET A 205 20.43 -14.47 17.35
C MET A 205 21.77 -13.74 17.35
N ARG A 206 22.55 -13.83 16.27
CA ARG A 206 23.85 -13.12 16.14
C ARG A 206 23.68 -11.61 16.12
N ILE A 207 22.66 -11.09 15.44
CA ILE A 207 22.38 -9.65 15.37
C ILE A 207 22.00 -9.09 16.75
N ARG A 208 21.31 -9.87 17.59
CA ARG A 208 20.86 -9.44 18.93
C ARG A 208 21.89 -9.62 20.04
N ALA A 209 23.01 -10.30 19.76
CA ALA A 209 24.04 -10.59 20.74
C ALA A 209 25.17 -9.53 20.80
N VAL A 210 25.08 -8.50 19.95
CA VAL A 210 26.02 -7.35 19.90
C VAL A 210 25.53 -6.22 20.80
#